data_AF-A0A7V8JGX2-F1
#
_entry.id   AF-A0A7V8JGX2-F1
#
_cell.length_a   1.000
_cell.length_b   1.000
_cell.length_c   1.000
_cell.angle_alpha   90.00
_cell.angle_beta   90.00
_cell.angle_gamma   90.00
#
_symmetry.space_group_name_H-M   'P 1'
#
loop_
_entity.id
_entity.type
_entity.pdbx_description
1 polymer ?
#
loop_
_entity_poly.entity_id
_entity_poly.type
_entity_poly.pdbx_seq_one_letter_code
_entity_poly.pdbx_strand_id
1 'polypeptide(L)' 'MSPSDAIHLLLSQKWTEARIAAAVGTSQPTINRIKQGTAPRYSLGEALIRLANQPEPEGKVA' A
#
# COMPACT_ATOMS: atom_id res chain seq x y z
N MET A 1 -12.01 -4.14 4.19
CA MET A 1 -11.19 -3.26 3.32
C MET A 1 -10.59 -4.11 2.22
N SER A 2 -10.72 -3.71 0.95
CA SER A 2 -10.03 -4.38 -0.16
C SER A 2 -8.58 -3.87 -0.30
N PRO A 3 -7.70 -4.59 -1.03
CA PRO A 3 -6.35 -4.09 -1.31
C PRO A 3 -6.32 -2.75 -2.06
N SER A 4 -7.32 -2.48 -2.90
CA SER A 4 -7.45 -1.17 -3.58
C SER A 4 -7.81 -0.07 -2.57
N ASP A 5 -8.79 -0.33 -1.69
CA ASP A 5 -9.16 0.61 -0.62
C ASP A 5 -7.97 0.94 0.29
N ALA A 6 -7.16 -0.08 0.62
CA ALA A 6 -5.94 0.09 1.42
C ALA A 6 -4.93 1.03 0.74
N ILE A 7 -4.73 0.90 -0.57
CA ILE A 7 -3.88 1.81 -1.34
C ILE A 7 -4.46 3.23 -1.32
N HIS A 8 -5.76 3.39 -1.55
CA HIS A 8 -6.41 4.71 -1.51
C HIS A 8 -6.31 5.37 -0.13
N LEU A 9 -6.44 4.60 0.95
CA LEU A 9 -6.25 5.09 2.31
C LEU A 9 -4.82 5.59 2.53
N LEU A 10 -3.80 4.79 2.17
CA LEU A 10 -2.40 5.19 2.29
C LEU A 10 -2.08 6.45 1.46
N LEU A 11 -2.62 6.56 0.24
CA LEU A 11 -2.49 7.77 -0.58
C LEU A 11 -3.11 9.00 0.11
N SER A 12 -4.26 8.84 0.77
CA SER A 12 -4.88 9.92 1.54
C SER A 12 -4.03 10.36 2.75
N GLN A 13 -3.22 9.45 3.29
CA GLN A 13 -2.22 9.69 4.33
C GLN A 13 -0.88 10.22 3.79
N LYS A 14 -0.83 10.71 2.55
CA LYS A 14 0.38 11.25 1.89
C LYS A 14 1.49 10.24 1.61
N TRP A 15 1.18 8.94 1.60
CA TRP A 15 2.11 7.96 1.03
C TRP A 15 2.18 8.12 -0.49
N THR A 16 3.35 7.89 -1.06
CA THR A 16 3.52 7.74 -2.51
C THR A 16 3.37 6.28 -2.90
N GLU A 17 2.94 5.98 -4.12
CA GLU A 17 2.87 4.61 -4.62
C GLU A 17 4.22 3.88 -4.55
N ALA A 18 5.32 4.61 -4.79
CA ALA A 18 6.67 4.07 -4.66
C ALA A 18 7.01 3.69 -3.21
N ARG A 19 6.62 4.52 -2.23
CA ARG A 19 6.79 4.22 -0.80
C ARG A 19 5.95 3.01 -0.38
N ILE A 20 4.70 2.93 -0.83
CA ILE A 20 3.82 1.78 -0.59
C ILE A 20 4.46 0.52 -1.18
N ALA A 21 4.93 0.59 -2.43
CA ALA A 21 5.56 -0.53 -3.11
C ALA A 21 6.79 -1.04 -2.35
N ALA A 22 7.66 -0.15 -1.89
CA ALA A 22 8.82 -0.49 -1.09
C ALA A 22 8.43 -1.16 0.24
N ALA A 23 7.41 -0.63 0.92
CA ALA A 23 6.95 -1.15 2.21
C ALA A 23 6.35 -2.57 2.13
N VAL A 24 5.69 -2.92 1.02
CA VAL A 24 5.09 -4.26 0.83
C VAL A 24 5.92 -5.18 -0.07
N GLY A 25 7.13 -4.77 -0.46
CA GLY A 25 8.05 -5.59 -1.25
C GLY A 25 7.60 -5.85 -2.69
N THR A 26 7.07 -4.83 -3.38
CA THR A 26 6.64 -4.91 -4.78
C THR A 26 7.11 -3.71 -5.61
N SER A 27 6.64 -3.58 -6.85
CA SER A 27 6.95 -2.47 -7.74
C SER A 27 5.80 -1.47 -7.85
N GLN A 28 6.11 -0.19 -8.10
CA GLN A 28 5.11 0.86 -8.28
C GLN A 28 4.06 0.53 -9.37
N PRO A 29 4.42 -0.04 -10.55
CA PRO A 29 3.43 -0.45 -11.54
C PRO A 29 2.45 -1.50 -11.01
N THR A 30 2.89 -2.37 -10.10
CA THR A 30 2.02 -3.36 -9.46
C THR A 30 1.02 -2.69 -8.53
N ILE A 31 1.45 -1.71 -7.73
CA ILE A 31 0.54 -0.88 -6.93
C ILE A 31 -0.48 -0.17 -7.81
N ASN A 32 -0.03 0.46 -8.91
CA ASN A 32 -0.95 1.14 -9.83
C ASN A 32 -1.97 0.17 -10.45
N ARG A 33 -1.57 -1.06 -10.84
CA ARG A 33 -2.52 -2.08 -11.34
C ARG A 33 -3.56 -2.48 -10.31
N ILE A 34 -3.14 -2.69 -9.05
CA ILE A 34 -4.05 -3.09 -7.97
C ILE A 34 -5.04 -1.96 -7.65
N LYS A 35 -4.55 -0.72 -7.59
CA LYS A 35 -5.37 0.49 -7.46
C LYS A 35 -6.43 0.59 -8.57
N GLN A 36 -6.09 0.19 -9.80
CA GLN A 36 -7.03 0.15 -10.93
C GLN A 36 -7.96 -1.09 -10.94
N GLY A 37 -7.92 -1.93 -9.90
CA GLY A 37 -8.84 -3.07 -9.74
C GLY A 37 -8.26 -4.44 -10.09
N THR A 38 -6.96 -4.55 -10.39
CA THR A 38 -6.32 -5.86 -10.57
C THR A 38 -6.21 -6.58 -9.24
N ALA A 39 -6.68 -7.83 -9.15
CA ALA A 39 -6.54 -8.63 -7.94
C ALA A 39 -5.05 -8.99 -7.68
N PRO A 40 -4.49 -8.65 -6.51
CA PRO A 40 -3.14 -9.08 -6.15
C PRO A 40 -3.11 -10.55 -5.75
N ARG A 41 -1.90 -11.11 -5.62
CA ARG A 41 -1.71 -12.36 -4.87
C ARG A 41 -2.15 -12.16 -3.41
N TYR A 42 -2.68 -13.22 -2.79
CA TYR A 42 -3.21 -13.17 -1.42
C TYR A 42 -2.25 -12.52 -0.42
N SER A 43 -0.99 -12.93 -0.39
CA SER A 43 0.03 -12.38 0.51
C SER A 43 0.29 -10.88 0.32
N LEU A 44 0.24 -10.39 -0.91
CA LEU A 44 0.40 -8.96 -1.21
C LEU A 44 -0.84 -8.16 -0.80
N GLY A 45 -2.04 -8.73 -1.00
CA GLY A 45 -3.29 -8.13 -0.53
C GLY A 45 -3.31 -7.96 1.00
N GLU A 46 -2.94 -9.01 1.73
CA GLU A 46 -2.79 -9.00 3.19
C GLU A 46 -1.77 -7.95 3.65
N ALA A 47 -0.60 -7.87 3.00
CA ALA A 47 0.43 -6.89 3.33
C ALA A 47 -0.06 -5.44 3.17
N LEU A 48 -0.82 -5.14 2.10
CA LEU A 48 -1.41 -3.83 1.87
C LEU A 48 -2.44 -3.48 2.94
N ILE A 49 -3.34 -4.41 3.26
CA ILE A 49 -4.37 -4.21 4.28
C ILE A 49 -3.72 -4.00 5.66
N ARG A 50 -2.69 -4.79 5.99
CA ARG A 50 -1.95 -4.64 7.24
C ARG A 50 -1.25 -3.29 7.32
N LEU A 51 -0.57 -2.85 6.25
CA LEU A 51 0.12 -1.57 6.20
C LEU A 51 -0.85 -0.40 6.42
N ALA A 52 -2.01 -0.43 5.76
CA ALA A 52 -3.03 0.62 5.88
C ALA A 52 -3.69 0.71 7.27
N ASN A 53 -3.67 -0.38 8.04
CA ASN A 53 -4.19 -0.43 9.41
C ASN A 53 -3.14 -0.09 10.48
N GLN A 54 -1.86 0.08 10.12
CA GLN A 54 -0.86 0.51 11.08
C GLN A 54 -1.01 2.00 11.37
N PRO A 55 -1.00 2.43 12.64
CA PRO A 55 -0.82 3.85 12.95
C PRO A 55 0.53 4.29 12.36
N GLU A 56 0.55 5.45 11.69
CA GLU A 56 1.78 6.03 11.12
C GLU A 56 2.94 5.84 12.11
N PRO A 57 4.04 5.17 11.72
CA PRO A 57 5.24 5.22 12.53
C PRO A 57 5.69 6.68 12.54
N GLU A 58 5.52 7.35 13.68
CA GLU A 58 6.06 8.67 13.95
C GLU A 58 7.45 8.78 13.31
N GLY A 59 7.59 9.77 12.43
CA GLY A 59 8.70 9.88 11.51
C GLY A 59 10.06 9.60 12.15
N LYS A 60 10.80 8.67 11.54
CA LYS A 60 12.26 8.71 11.53
C LYS A 60 12.74 8.78 10.10
N VAL A 61 12.69 10.00 9.56
CA VAL A 61 13.67 10.42 8.56
C VAL A 61 14.66 11.28 9.34
N ALA A 62 15.76 10.65 9.76
CA ALA A 62 17.00 11.32 10.09
C ALA A 62 17.75 11.61 8.79
#